data_AF-A0A0X3X0S7-F1
#
_entry.id   AF-A0A0X3X0S7-F1
#
_cell.length_a   1.000
_cell.length_b   1.000
_cell.length_c   1.000
_cell.angle_alpha   90.00
_cell.angle_beta   90.00
_cell.angle_gamma   90.00
#
_symmetry.space_group_name_H-M   'P 1'
#
loop_
_entity.id
_entity.type
_entity.pdbx_description
1 polymer ?
#
loop_
_entity_poly.entity_id
_entity_poly.type
_entity_poly.pdbx_seq_one_letter_code
_entity_poly.pdbx_strand_id
1 'polypeptide(L)'
;MDRIRQLLGFRKINFYGNSGGTALGAVYRSMYDSRVDRMWLDSIMSPVGQNAAVTAEVAQYHAGYRRFFEWLAGKDSTYHFGNSPKKVESALKALQTKVGRDKFATFLDPNLEAIPDRWERSAAKLLELQNEGTDKAAPKQKDMKRKSFGFGEMGRNYGFTHDAFMCNASADGRAYSDLVRMRKERQAKYPFSADFNDQPITYCAGWPAGKPWDLKPGKSKLQLSGHKFETVTPYVWAKMMHKKIGGSLLTVTDATHSTMKSKELACGSKLVDFFRDGTSAKGSCPGFPAEQTGPSGPAGNLAGTVKLPNCSASLVRPRAARDEDKALLLTNGHCHPEGRPKPGEVITGQGAPIEGSVLSPAGRELGPVTGRVLYATMTGTDITLAQLDSTYADIRQKYKIEAFPLASTGPVAGQKIKVASSFLESVWSCRAEAVIPTLKEGDYTSTHAIRYAKECDTQPGSSGSAVVDAETRELVAVNSTSNRDGKKCELNNPCEIDETGTTVHQGRGYATQTAAIAACIGSGNTIDLKRQECTLPKP
;
A
#
# COMPACT_ATOMS: atom_id res chain seq x y z
N MET A 1 11.01 24.52 22.28
CA MET A 1 11.49 23.30 22.98
C MET A 1 12.07 23.56 24.36
N ASP A 2 13.15 24.34 24.55
CA ASP A 2 13.74 24.45 25.90
C ASP A 2 12.78 25.00 26.95
N ARG A 3 11.93 25.98 26.59
CA ARG A 3 10.88 26.48 27.50
C ARG A 3 9.84 25.42 27.85
N ILE A 4 9.49 24.52 26.92
CA ILE A 4 8.59 23.40 27.20
C ILE A 4 9.22 22.47 28.23
N ARG A 5 10.51 22.11 28.07
CA ARG A 5 11.26 21.33 29.07
C ARG A 5 11.18 21.99 30.45
N GLN A 6 11.44 23.29 30.53
CA GLN A 6 11.45 24.04 31.78
C GLN A 6 10.06 24.09 32.45
N LEU A 7 9.00 24.36 31.69
CA LEU A 7 7.64 24.42 32.19
C LEU A 7 7.14 23.06 32.72
N LEU A 8 7.63 21.97 32.12
CA LEU A 8 7.36 20.61 32.60
C LEU A 8 8.26 20.19 33.78
N GLY A 9 9.12 21.10 34.29
CA GLY A 9 9.99 20.84 35.46
C GLY A 9 11.19 19.93 35.18
N PHE A 10 11.49 19.60 33.93
CA PHE A 10 12.56 18.66 33.60
C PHE A 10 13.93 19.33 33.53
N ARG A 11 14.95 18.79 34.23
CA ARG A 11 16.35 19.24 34.09
C ARG A 11 16.94 18.89 32.71
N LYS A 12 16.62 17.70 32.20
CA LYS A 12 16.98 17.18 30.87
C LYS A 12 15.77 16.50 30.24
N ILE A 13 15.74 16.38 28.91
CA ILE A 13 14.69 15.62 28.20
C ILE A 13 15.24 14.37 27.53
N ASN A 14 14.36 13.36 27.44
CA ASN A 14 14.43 12.34 26.39
C ASN A 14 13.62 12.83 25.18
N PHE A 15 14.12 12.60 23.97
CA PHE A 15 13.49 13.09 22.75
C PHE A 15 13.47 12.02 21.66
N TYR A 16 12.27 11.71 21.16
CA TYR A 16 12.08 10.95 19.92
C TYR A 16 11.62 11.92 18.83
N GLY A 17 12.40 12.03 17.76
CA GLY A 17 12.06 12.83 16.59
C GLY A 17 11.83 11.92 15.40
N ASN A 18 10.70 12.09 14.72
CA ASN A 18 10.45 11.44 13.45
C ASN A 18 10.33 12.47 12.32
N SER A 19 10.90 12.18 11.14
CA SER A 19 10.71 12.99 9.94
C SER A 19 11.11 14.45 10.19
N GLY A 20 10.21 15.41 9.98
CA GLY A 20 10.43 16.83 10.32
C GLY A 20 10.91 17.07 11.76
N GLY A 21 10.48 16.24 12.71
CA GLY A 21 10.92 16.27 14.10
C GLY A 21 12.41 15.97 14.31
N THR A 22 13.07 15.35 13.32
CA THR A 22 14.52 15.09 13.38
C THR A 22 15.34 16.36 13.25
N ALA A 23 14.92 17.32 12.41
CA ALA A 23 15.58 18.63 12.36
C ALA A 23 15.37 19.40 13.67
N LEU A 24 14.15 19.37 14.22
CA LEU A 24 13.87 19.98 15.52
C LEU A 24 14.76 19.40 16.63
N GLY A 25 14.88 18.07 16.69
CA GLY A 25 15.76 17.39 17.64
C GLY A 25 17.23 17.74 17.44
N ALA A 26 17.71 17.68 16.19
CA ALA A 26 19.10 18.00 15.84
C ALA A 26 19.47 19.45 16.19
N VAL A 27 18.60 20.42 15.87
CA VAL A 27 18.79 21.83 16.23
C VAL A 27 18.73 22.02 17.74
N TYR A 28 17.74 21.43 18.42
CA TYR A 28 17.64 21.52 19.88
C TYR A 28 18.89 20.98 20.58
N ARG A 29 19.38 19.81 20.15
CA ARG A 29 20.62 19.22 20.68
C ARG A 29 21.83 20.10 20.39
N SER A 30 21.92 20.69 19.19
CA SER A 30 23.03 21.57 18.83
C SER A 30 23.09 22.83 19.70
N MET A 31 21.94 23.35 20.15
CA MET A 31 21.85 24.52 21.01
C MET A 31 21.92 24.20 22.51
N TYR A 32 21.39 23.05 22.92
CA TYR A 32 21.13 22.71 24.32
C TYR A 32 21.56 21.27 24.67
N ASP A 33 22.70 20.80 24.15
CA ASP A 33 23.18 19.41 24.33
C ASP A 33 23.21 18.98 25.81
N SER A 34 23.60 19.87 26.72
CA SER A 34 23.63 19.62 28.17
C SER A 34 22.24 19.41 28.81
N ARG A 35 21.17 19.75 28.08
CA ARG A 35 19.75 19.57 28.45
C ARG A 35 19.12 18.36 27.78
N VAL A 36 19.87 17.59 27.00
CA VAL A 36 19.44 16.31 26.41
C VAL A 36 20.03 15.17 27.24
N ASP A 37 19.19 14.20 27.60
CA ASP A 37 19.65 12.93 28.18
C ASP A 37 19.86 11.90 27.08
N ARG A 38 18.76 11.48 26.43
CA ARG A 38 18.78 10.51 25.32
C ARG A 38 17.92 11.01 24.17
N MET A 39 18.45 10.94 22.96
CA MET A 39 17.77 11.39 21.75
C MET A 39 17.81 10.30 20.67
N TRP A 40 16.64 9.94 20.15
CA TRP A 40 16.52 9.06 18.98
C TRP A 40 15.85 9.83 17.85
N LEU A 41 16.49 9.87 16.68
CA LEU A 41 15.98 10.50 15.48
C LEU A 41 15.73 9.41 14.42
N ASP A 42 14.54 9.38 13.83
CA ASP A 42 14.05 8.33 12.92
C ASP A 42 13.50 8.91 11.62
N SER A 43 13.81 8.32 10.46
CA SER A 43 13.53 8.87 9.13
C SER A 43 14.07 10.31 9.01
N ILE A 44 15.37 10.41 8.80
CA ILE A 44 16.17 11.61 9.07
C ILE A 44 16.01 12.68 7.99
N MET A 45 15.61 13.89 8.39
CA MET A 45 15.56 15.06 7.52
C MET A 45 16.96 15.55 7.14
N SER A 46 17.11 16.00 5.89
CA SER A 46 18.39 16.42 5.30
C SER A 46 19.11 17.50 6.10
N PRO A 47 20.39 17.34 6.47
CA PRO A 47 21.19 18.41 7.08
C PRO A 47 21.78 19.41 6.07
N VAL A 48 21.49 19.26 4.76
CA VAL A 48 22.03 20.09 3.67
C VAL A 48 20.94 20.94 3.03
N GLY A 49 21.35 21.92 2.21
CA GLY A 49 20.45 22.77 1.43
C GLY A 49 19.40 21.98 0.64
N GLN A 50 18.25 22.60 0.42
CA GLN A 50 17.09 22.03 -0.25
C GLN A 50 17.41 21.42 -1.62
N ASN A 51 18.26 22.03 -2.44
CA ASN A 51 18.59 21.51 -3.75
C ASN A 51 19.29 20.14 -3.66
N ALA A 52 20.29 20.02 -2.78
CA ALA A 52 20.98 18.76 -2.55
C ALA A 52 20.06 17.72 -1.90
N ALA A 53 19.19 18.16 -0.99
CA ALA A 53 18.17 17.32 -0.36
C ALA A 53 17.24 16.71 -1.41
N VAL A 54 16.54 17.54 -2.19
CA VAL A 54 15.58 17.09 -3.21
C VAL A 54 16.28 16.27 -4.31
N THR A 55 17.53 16.60 -4.65
CA THR A 55 18.31 15.79 -5.60
C THR A 55 18.59 14.38 -5.08
N ALA A 56 18.86 14.22 -3.78
CA ALA A 56 19.05 12.91 -3.16
C ALA A 56 17.73 12.11 -3.07
N GLU A 57 16.62 12.80 -2.82
CA GLU A 57 15.27 12.23 -2.90
C GLU A 57 14.99 11.69 -4.30
N VAL A 58 15.10 12.54 -5.32
CA VAL A 58 14.93 12.16 -6.72
C VAL A 58 15.85 11.00 -7.13
N ALA A 59 17.10 10.99 -6.64
CA ALA A 59 18.02 9.90 -6.91
C ALA A 59 17.54 8.56 -6.33
N GLN A 60 16.94 8.58 -5.14
CA GLN A 60 16.36 7.39 -4.51
C GLN A 60 15.15 6.88 -5.30
N TYR A 61 14.25 7.76 -5.72
CA TYR A 61 13.16 7.41 -6.64
C TYR A 61 13.68 6.77 -7.93
N HIS A 62 14.75 7.34 -8.49
CA HIS A 62 15.34 6.85 -9.73
C HIS A 62 16.07 5.51 -9.58
N ALA A 63 16.59 5.17 -8.39
CA ALA A 63 17.32 3.93 -8.16
C ALA A 63 16.45 2.68 -8.43
N GLY A 64 15.13 2.79 -8.26
CA GLY A 64 14.17 1.74 -8.60
C GLY A 64 13.99 1.46 -10.10
N TYR A 65 14.22 2.46 -10.96
CA TYR A 65 13.95 2.33 -12.39
C TYR A 65 14.87 1.32 -13.08
N ARG A 66 16.13 1.21 -12.67
CA ARG A 66 17.06 0.25 -13.29
C ARG A 66 16.55 -1.19 -13.17
N ARG A 67 16.16 -1.59 -11.94
CA ARG A 67 15.62 -2.93 -11.65
C ARG A 67 14.26 -3.13 -12.33
N PHE A 68 13.43 -2.09 -12.33
CA PHE A 68 12.15 -2.12 -13.04
C PHE A 68 12.32 -2.31 -14.56
N PHE A 69 13.29 -1.65 -15.19
CA PHE A 69 13.55 -1.80 -16.63
C PHE A 69 14.11 -3.17 -16.97
N GLU A 70 15.00 -3.72 -16.12
CA GLU A 70 15.46 -5.10 -16.23
C GLU A 70 14.30 -6.10 -16.16
N TRP A 71 13.40 -5.92 -15.20
CA TRP A 71 12.21 -6.77 -15.08
C TRP A 71 11.25 -6.60 -16.26
N LEU A 72 10.96 -5.37 -16.66
CA LEU A 72 10.03 -5.08 -17.75
C LEU A 72 10.53 -5.61 -19.09
N ALA A 73 11.86 -5.56 -19.31
CA ALA A 73 12.50 -6.19 -20.46
C ALA A 73 12.32 -7.71 -20.49
N GLY A 74 12.38 -8.36 -19.32
CA GLY A 74 12.06 -9.78 -19.19
C GLY A 74 10.59 -10.12 -19.44
N LYS A 75 9.71 -9.11 -19.54
CA LYS A 75 8.27 -9.24 -19.78
C LYS A 75 7.84 -8.63 -21.13
N ASP A 76 8.76 -8.52 -22.08
CA ASP A 76 8.52 -7.89 -23.38
C ASP A 76 7.40 -8.55 -24.19
N SER A 77 7.21 -9.87 -24.06
CA SER A 77 6.10 -10.59 -24.70
C SER A 77 4.71 -10.16 -24.20
N THR A 78 4.64 -9.50 -23.04
CA THR A 78 3.39 -9.06 -22.41
C THR A 78 3.21 -7.56 -22.50
N TYR A 79 4.26 -6.78 -22.24
CA TYR A 79 4.16 -5.32 -22.16
C TYR A 79 4.78 -4.56 -23.33
N HIS A 80 5.52 -5.24 -24.21
CA HIS A 80 5.99 -4.68 -25.50
C HIS A 80 6.78 -3.36 -25.40
N PHE A 81 7.58 -3.20 -24.34
CA PHE A 81 8.49 -2.05 -24.15
C PHE A 81 9.92 -2.30 -24.65
N GLY A 82 10.21 -3.51 -25.11
CA GLY A 82 11.49 -3.95 -25.63
C GLY A 82 12.21 -4.94 -24.70
N ASN A 83 12.83 -5.95 -25.31
CA ASN A 83 13.54 -7.05 -24.63
C ASN A 83 14.91 -6.71 -24.00
N SER A 84 15.20 -5.44 -23.71
CA SER A 84 16.41 -5.07 -22.96
C SER A 84 16.19 -3.77 -22.16
N PRO A 85 16.90 -3.55 -21.05
CA PRO A 85 16.74 -2.34 -20.24
C PRO A 85 16.90 -1.04 -21.05
N LYS A 86 17.83 -1.01 -22.01
CA LYS A 86 18.06 0.15 -22.88
C LYS A 86 16.87 0.41 -23.81
N LYS A 87 16.25 -0.65 -24.36
CA LYS A 87 15.07 -0.51 -25.23
C LYS A 87 13.86 -0.03 -24.42
N VAL A 88 13.66 -0.59 -23.21
CA VAL A 88 12.64 -0.12 -22.27
C VAL A 88 12.84 1.36 -21.96
N GLU A 89 14.06 1.77 -21.61
CA GLU A 89 14.38 3.16 -21.32
C GLU A 89 14.05 4.08 -22.51
N SER A 90 14.43 3.70 -23.73
CA SER A 90 14.09 4.46 -24.95
C SER A 90 12.58 4.54 -25.18
N ALA A 91 11.85 3.44 -25.02
CA ALA A 91 10.40 3.40 -25.20
C ALA A 91 9.68 4.29 -24.17
N LEU A 92 10.09 4.23 -22.91
CA LEU A 92 9.52 5.06 -21.85
C LEU A 92 9.87 6.54 -22.02
N LYS A 93 11.07 6.89 -22.52
CA LYS A 93 11.41 8.29 -22.89
C LYS A 93 10.52 8.80 -24.03
N ALA A 94 10.23 7.96 -25.02
CA ALA A 94 9.32 8.33 -26.10
C ALA A 94 7.90 8.56 -25.57
N LEU A 95 7.40 7.69 -24.69
CA LEU A 95 6.11 7.88 -24.02
C LEU A 95 6.07 9.16 -23.20
N GLN A 96 7.08 9.39 -22.35
CA GLN A 96 7.19 10.60 -21.54
C GLN A 96 7.16 11.87 -22.41
N THR A 97 7.91 11.88 -23.53
CA THR A 97 7.93 13.00 -24.47
C THR A 97 6.54 13.27 -25.07
N LYS A 98 5.77 12.22 -25.36
CA LYS A 98 4.40 12.33 -25.91
C LYS A 98 3.41 12.92 -24.91
N VAL A 99 3.54 12.59 -23.63
CA VAL A 99 2.51 12.90 -22.61
C VAL A 99 2.89 14.02 -21.64
N GLY A 100 4.16 14.42 -21.62
CA GLY A 100 4.73 15.36 -20.67
C GLY A 100 5.19 14.67 -19.37
N ARG A 101 6.26 15.21 -18.76
CA ARG A 101 6.94 14.61 -17.59
C ARG A 101 6.02 14.40 -16.39
N ASP A 102 5.28 15.43 -16.00
CA ASP A 102 4.44 15.41 -14.79
C ASP A 102 3.32 14.38 -14.90
N LYS A 103 2.67 14.33 -16.08
CA LYS A 103 1.65 13.32 -16.36
C LYS A 103 2.26 11.92 -16.37
N PHE A 104 3.40 11.72 -17.05
CA PHE A 104 4.08 10.43 -17.13
C PHE A 104 4.41 9.86 -15.75
N ALA A 105 4.86 10.70 -14.82
CA ALA A 105 5.22 10.28 -13.48
C ALA A 105 4.05 9.65 -12.69
N THR A 106 2.81 10.03 -12.97
CA THR A 106 1.61 9.45 -12.32
C THR A 106 1.34 7.99 -12.69
N PHE A 107 1.98 7.49 -13.77
CA PHE A 107 1.85 6.11 -14.23
C PHE A 107 2.84 5.16 -13.55
N LEU A 108 3.83 5.70 -12.83
CA LEU A 108 4.86 4.94 -12.13
C LEU A 108 4.67 5.04 -10.62
N ASP A 109 4.85 3.92 -9.91
CA ASP A 109 4.80 3.95 -8.45
C ASP A 109 6.03 4.69 -7.88
N PRO A 110 5.86 5.55 -6.87
CA PRO A 110 6.98 6.19 -6.19
C PRO A 110 7.99 5.21 -5.58
N ASN A 111 7.57 4.00 -5.21
CA ASN A 111 8.38 3.04 -4.46
C ASN A 111 8.78 1.80 -5.29
N LEU A 112 8.98 1.97 -6.61
CA LEU A 112 9.41 0.86 -7.48
C LEU A 112 10.67 0.15 -6.98
N GLU A 113 11.62 0.83 -6.33
CA GLU A 113 12.81 0.12 -5.82
C GLU A 113 12.48 -0.93 -4.76
N ALA A 114 11.44 -0.67 -4.00
CA ALA A 114 11.12 -1.35 -2.75
C ALA A 114 10.02 -2.40 -2.87
N ILE A 115 9.08 -2.23 -3.80
CA ILE A 115 7.86 -3.04 -3.86
C ILE A 115 7.66 -3.57 -5.29
N PRO A 116 8.25 -4.73 -5.65
CA PRO A 116 8.13 -5.33 -6.98
C PRO A 116 6.69 -5.57 -7.44
N ASP A 117 5.75 -5.75 -6.51
CA ASP A 117 4.33 -5.93 -6.83
C ASP A 117 3.72 -4.70 -7.52
N ARG A 118 4.31 -3.53 -7.29
CA ARG A 118 3.90 -2.29 -7.96
C ARG A 118 4.41 -2.22 -9.39
N TRP A 119 5.33 -3.09 -9.80
CA TRP A 119 5.90 -3.12 -11.15
C TRP A 119 4.87 -3.53 -12.17
N GLU A 120 4.14 -4.62 -11.93
CA GLU A 120 3.11 -5.10 -12.86
C GLU A 120 1.99 -4.08 -13.05
N ARG A 121 1.54 -3.46 -11.97
CA ARG A 121 0.55 -2.39 -12.05
C ARG A 121 1.09 -1.15 -12.79
N SER A 122 2.34 -0.75 -12.53
CA SER A 122 2.97 0.37 -13.25
C SER A 122 3.17 0.04 -14.73
N ALA A 123 3.57 -1.18 -15.06
CA ALA A 123 3.73 -1.65 -16.44
C ALA A 123 2.38 -1.72 -17.17
N ALA A 124 1.31 -2.16 -16.49
CA ALA A 124 -0.05 -2.12 -17.04
C ALA A 124 -0.50 -0.68 -17.33
N LYS A 125 -0.28 0.24 -16.38
CA LYS A 125 -0.55 1.67 -16.56
C LYS A 125 0.19 2.26 -17.76
N LEU A 126 1.46 1.91 -17.91
CA LEU A 126 2.29 2.34 -19.04
C LEU A 126 1.81 1.73 -20.36
N LEU A 127 1.42 0.46 -20.38
CA LEU A 127 0.91 -0.22 -21.58
C LEU A 127 -0.41 0.41 -22.05
N GLU A 128 -1.32 0.70 -21.10
CA GLU A 128 -2.55 1.44 -21.43
C GLU A 128 -2.24 2.82 -21.99
N LEU A 129 -1.28 3.55 -21.41
CA LEU A 129 -0.83 4.83 -21.93
C LEU A 129 -0.26 4.72 -23.36
N GLN A 130 0.52 3.66 -23.63
CA GLN A 130 1.08 3.37 -24.94
C GLN A 130 0.00 3.13 -25.99
N ASN A 131 -1.02 2.35 -25.64
CA ASN A 131 -2.06 1.92 -26.57
C ASN A 131 -3.15 2.99 -26.78
N GLU A 132 -3.56 3.71 -25.73
CA GLU A 132 -4.77 4.55 -25.75
C GLU A 132 -4.49 6.05 -25.68
N GLY A 133 -3.28 6.49 -25.31
CA GLY A 133 -2.96 7.90 -25.09
C GLY A 133 -3.51 8.46 -23.76
N THR A 134 -3.29 9.76 -23.50
CA THR A 134 -3.51 10.38 -22.19
C THR A 134 -4.97 10.47 -21.76
N ASP A 135 -5.90 10.63 -22.69
CA ASP A 135 -7.28 11.04 -22.38
C ASP A 135 -8.10 9.91 -21.75
N LYS A 136 -7.69 8.66 -21.97
CA LYS A 136 -8.31 7.47 -21.39
C LYS A 136 -7.49 6.86 -20.25
N ALA A 137 -6.16 7.02 -20.26
CA ALA A 137 -5.27 6.35 -19.32
C ALA A 137 -5.06 7.13 -18.01
N ALA A 138 -5.28 8.44 -17.99
CA ALA A 138 -5.04 9.24 -16.78
C ALA A 138 -6.05 8.87 -15.67
N PRO A 139 -5.58 8.56 -14.44
CA PRO A 139 -6.50 8.41 -13.31
C PRO A 139 -7.28 9.72 -13.14
N LYS A 140 -8.61 9.65 -13.09
CA LYS A 140 -9.46 10.82 -12.80
C LYS A 140 -9.02 11.36 -11.45
N GLN A 141 -8.23 12.44 -11.46
CA GLN A 141 -7.92 13.17 -10.25
C GLN A 141 -9.26 13.71 -9.76
N LYS A 142 -9.81 13.14 -8.69
CA LYS A 142 -11.03 13.69 -8.09
C LYS A 142 -10.69 15.13 -7.71
N ASP A 143 -11.35 16.07 -8.36
CA ASP A 143 -11.46 17.44 -7.88
C ASP A 143 -12.10 17.38 -6.51
N MET A 144 -11.29 17.23 -5.48
CA MET A 144 -11.74 17.47 -4.12
C MET A 144 -12.00 18.98 -4.03
N LYS A 145 -13.21 19.41 -4.39
CA LYS A 145 -13.71 20.74 -4.05
C LYS A 145 -13.79 20.85 -2.52
N ARG A 146 -12.66 21.22 -1.90
CA ARG A 146 -12.55 21.41 -0.44
C ARG A 146 -13.07 22.80 -0.08
N LYS A 147 -14.37 22.92 0.18
CA LYS A 147 -14.93 24.07 0.93
C LYS A 147 -14.29 24.10 2.31
N SER A 148 -13.71 25.21 2.78
CA SER A 148 -13.70 25.53 4.23
C SER A 148 -12.94 26.81 4.63
N PHE A 149 -13.29 27.30 5.84
CA PHE A 149 -12.70 28.33 6.70
C PHE A 149 -12.74 27.83 8.18
N GLY A 150 -11.71 28.03 9.02
CA GLY A 150 -11.73 27.79 10.50
C GLY A 150 -10.58 26.96 11.14
N PHE A 151 -10.46 26.99 12.47
CA PHE A 151 -9.40 26.34 13.30
C PHE A 151 -9.39 24.79 13.31
N GLY A 152 -10.40 24.13 12.73
CA GLY A 152 -10.46 22.67 12.57
C GLY A 152 -9.58 22.10 11.45
N GLU A 153 -8.79 22.93 10.75
CA GLU A 153 -8.02 22.55 9.56
C GLU A 153 -6.51 22.78 9.67
N MET A 154 -5.85 22.05 10.56
CA MET A 154 -4.38 21.99 10.64
C MET A 154 -3.69 21.70 9.29
N GLY A 155 -4.38 21.05 8.34
CA GLY A 155 -3.83 20.65 7.04
C GLY A 155 -3.55 21.77 6.02
N ARG A 156 -4.19 22.95 6.10
CA ARG A 156 -3.90 24.10 5.19
C ARG A 156 -2.90 25.09 5.79
N ASN A 157 -2.92 25.29 7.11
CA ASN A 157 -1.82 25.99 7.81
C ASN A 157 -0.51 25.19 7.74
N TYR A 158 -0.58 23.87 7.59
CA TYR A 158 0.59 23.02 7.40
C TYR A 158 1.37 23.40 6.15
N GLY A 159 0.73 23.71 5.02
CA GLY A 159 1.42 24.07 3.77
C GLY A 159 2.27 25.33 3.94
N PHE A 160 1.67 26.45 4.32
CA PHE A 160 2.42 27.69 4.56
C PHE A 160 3.46 27.55 5.69
N THR A 161 3.14 26.84 6.78
CA THR A 161 4.10 26.63 7.88
C THR A 161 5.27 25.76 7.45
N HIS A 162 5.00 24.73 6.63
CA HIS A 162 6.02 23.88 6.02
C HIS A 162 6.90 24.69 5.07
N ASP A 163 6.30 25.44 4.17
CA ASP A 163 7.00 26.33 3.22
C ASP A 163 7.90 27.33 3.96
N ALA A 164 7.35 28.03 4.94
CA ALA A 164 8.09 28.95 5.78
C ALA A 164 9.23 28.25 6.55
N PHE A 165 8.97 27.07 7.11
CA PHE A 165 9.98 26.27 7.82
C PHE A 165 11.12 25.87 6.89
N MET A 166 10.80 25.33 5.71
CA MET A 166 11.77 24.88 4.73
C MET A 166 12.58 26.05 4.17
N CYS A 167 11.94 27.17 3.80
CA CYS A 167 12.62 28.33 3.24
C CYS A 167 13.52 29.05 4.24
N ASN A 168 13.06 29.19 5.49
CA ASN A 168 13.87 29.75 6.55
C ASN A 168 15.08 28.86 6.90
N ALA A 169 14.99 27.55 6.66
CA ALA A 169 16.07 26.58 6.86
C ALA A 169 17.04 26.44 5.67
N SER A 170 16.67 26.91 4.47
CA SER A 170 17.46 26.71 3.26
C SER A 170 18.75 27.53 3.27
N ALA A 171 19.84 26.87 2.85
CA ALA A 171 21.14 27.51 2.57
C ALA A 171 21.33 27.86 1.08
N ASP A 172 20.38 27.50 0.22
CA ASP A 172 20.51 27.67 -1.23
C ASP A 172 20.01 29.05 -1.69
N GLY A 173 20.39 29.40 -2.93
CA GLY A 173 19.91 30.59 -3.61
C GLY A 173 18.38 30.57 -3.78
N ARG A 174 17.74 31.73 -3.60
CA ARG A 174 16.29 31.93 -3.68
C ARG A 174 15.85 32.75 -4.89
N ALA A 175 16.80 33.08 -5.77
CA ALA A 175 16.50 33.72 -7.04
C ALA A 175 15.77 32.73 -7.94
N TYR A 176 14.70 33.20 -8.59
CA TYR A 176 13.90 32.36 -9.48
C TYR A 176 14.77 31.69 -10.57
N SER A 177 15.73 32.43 -11.14
CA SER A 177 16.67 31.93 -12.14
C SER A 177 17.55 30.77 -11.64
N ASP A 178 18.05 30.85 -10.41
CA ASP A 178 18.88 29.80 -9.80
C ASP A 178 18.06 28.53 -9.55
N LEU A 179 16.86 28.68 -9.00
CA LEU A 179 15.97 27.56 -8.71
C LEU A 179 15.54 26.84 -10.00
N VAL A 180 15.25 27.60 -11.06
CA VAL A 180 14.97 27.05 -12.41
C VAL A 180 16.17 26.31 -12.99
N ARG A 181 17.39 26.86 -12.84
CA ARG A 181 18.63 26.19 -13.30
C ARG A 181 18.83 24.87 -12.57
N MET A 182 18.74 24.87 -11.23
CA MET A 182 18.86 23.66 -10.40
C MET A 182 17.83 22.59 -10.78
N ARG A 183 16.59 22.99 -11.09
CA ARG A 183 15.56 22.09 -11.61
C ARG A 183 15.99 21.43 -12.92
N LYS A 184 16.43 22.23 -13.91
CA LYS A 184 16.85 21.72 -15.22
C LYS A 184 18.02 20.74 -15.12
N GLU A 185 19.02 21.06 -14.29
CA GLU A 185 20.17 20.17 -14.04
C GLU A 185 19.71 18.83 -13.45
N ARG A 186 18.78 18.84 -12.49
CA ARG A 186 18.22 17.63 -11.88
C ARG A 186 17.42 16.80 -12.89
N GLN A 187 16.59 17.45 -13.70
CA GLN A 187 15.78 16.79 -14.74
C GLN A 187 16.64 16.13 -15.83
N ALA A 188 17.75 16.76 -16.21
CA ALA A 188 18.69 16.18 -17.15
C ALA A 188 19.35 14.90 -16.58
N LYS A 189 19.61 14.89 -15.27
CA LYS A 189 20.22 13.75 -14.59
C LYS A 189 19.24 12.60 -14.31
N TYR A 190 17.97 12.91 -14.05
CA TYR A 190 16.94 11.94 -13.68
C TYR A 190 15.67 12.13 -14.52
N PRO A 191 15.68 11.70 -15.79
CA PRO A 191 14.62 12.04 -16.75
C PRO A 191 13.24 11.46 -16.39
N PHE A 192 13.18 10.32 -15.70
CA PHE A 192 11.93 9.63 -15.35
C PHE A 192 11.38 9.95 -13.97
N SER A 193 12.12 10.68 -13.13
CA SER A 193 11.58 11.05 -11.83
C SER A 193 10.39 11.98 -12.02
N ALA A 194 9.38 11.85 -11.15
CA ALA A 194 8.38 12.88 -11.00
C ALA A 194 9.06 14.23 -10.84
N ASP A 195 8.51 15.29 -11.45
CA ASP A 195 8.79 16.61 -10.92
C ASP A 195 8.16 16.61 -9.53
N PHE A 196 9.01 16.65 -8.49
CA PHE A 196 8.57 16.99 -7.14
C PHE A 196 8.14 18.45 -7.20
N ASN A 197 6.92 18.66 -7.72
CA ASN A 197 6.27 19.88 -8.17
C ASN A 197 7.01 21.12 -7.72
N ASP A 198 7.96 21.59 -8.52
CA ASP A 198 8.61 22.89 -8.36
C ASP A 198 8.97 23.30 -6.92
N GLN A 199 9.13 22.38 -5.96
CA GLN A 199 8.79 22.70 -4.58
C GLN A 199 9.56 23.93 -4.05
N PRO A 200 10.91 23.98 -4.17
CA PRO A 200 11.68 25.18 -3.88
C PRO A 200 11.33 26.42 -4.71
N ILE A 201 10.99 26.28 -6.00
CA ILE A 201 10.51 27.36 -6.87
C ILE A 201 9.13 27.87 -6.40
N THR A 202 8.21 26.97 -6.04
CA THR A 202 6.83 27.28 -5.65
C THR A 202 6.78 27.97 -4.29
N TYR A 203 7.61 27.57 -3.32
CA TYR A 203 7.53 28.10 -1.96
C TYR A 203 8.68 29.02 -1.53
N CYS A 204 9.88 28.96 -2.15
CA CYS A 204 11.04 29.77 -1.70
C CYS A 204 11.47 30.86 -2.67
N ALA A 205 10.98 30.90 -3.90
CA ALA A 205 11.34 31.96 -4.85
C ALA A 205 10.95 33.34 -4.28
N GLY A 206 11.94 34.23 -4.11
CA GLY A 206 11.72 35.55 -3.52
C GLY A 206 11.48 35.57 -2.01
N TRP A 207 11.63 34.44 -1.31
CA TRP A 207 11.43 34.40 0.14
C TRP A 207 12.51 35.21 0.89
N PRO A 208 12.14 36.21 1.72
CA PRO A 208 13.03 37.29 2.14
C PRO A 208 14.02 36.93 3.27
N ALA A 209 13.79 35.81 3.96
CA ALA A 209 14.54 35.46 5.17
C ALA A 209 15.00 34.00 5.19
N GLY A 210 16.12 33.73 5.84
CA GLY A 210 16.44 32.38 6.30
C GLY A 210 17.80 32.27 6.95
N LYS A 211 17.87 31.40 7.95
CA LYS A 211 19.08 31.03 8.68
C LYS A 211 19.19 29.50 8.63
N PRO A 212 20.13 28.96 7.84
CA PRO A 212 20.36 27.52 7.81
C PRO A 212 20.59 26.95 9.20
N TRP A 213 20.23 25.68 9.38
CA TRP A 213 20.41 25.01 10.66
C TRP A 213 21.89 24.99 11.06
N ASP A 214 22.19 25.56 12.22
CA ASP A 214 23.52 25.49 12.82
C ASP A 214 23.65 24.16 13.59
N LEU A 215 23.92 23.10 12.82
CA LEU A 215 24.04 21.73 13.34
C LEU A 215 25.46 21.45 13.83
N LYS A 216 25.59 21.02 15.08
CA LYS A 216 26.87 20.75 15.75
C LYS A 216 26.87 19.37 16.43
N PRO A 217 28.04 18.71 16.52
CA PRO A 217 28.20 17.57 17.40
C PRO A 217 27.94 17.93 18.87
N GLY A 218 27.57 16.92 19.66
CA GLY A 218 27.30 17.04 21.09
C GLY A 218 27.70 15.77 21.83
N LYS A 219 27.67 15.82 23.18
CA LYS A 219 28.06 14.71 24.07
C LYS A 219 26.87 13.88 24.57
N SER A 220 25.64 14.38 24.48
CA SER A 220 24.44 13.62 24.88
C SER A 220 24.26 12.35 24.03
N LYS A 221 23.61 11.31 24.59
CA LYS A 221 23.38 10.04 23.89
C LYS A 221 22.46 10.27 22.68
N LEU A 222 22.96 9.96 21.49
CA LEU A 222 22.25 10.14 20.23
C LEU A 222 22.21 8.83 19.43
N GLN A 223 21.01 8.44 19.04
CA GLN A 223 20.75 7.38 18.07
C GLN A 223 20.05 7.97 16.84
N LEU A 224 20.47 7.52 15.67
CA LEU A 224 19.85 7.78 14.37
C LEU A 224 19.37 6.45 13.80
N SER A 225 18.21 6.44 13.14
CA SER A 225 17.76 5.35 12.28
C SER A 225 17.45 5.88 10.89
N GLY A 226 17.98 5.20 9.88
CA GLY A 226 17.71 5.48 8.47
C GLY A 226 17.21 4.22 7.76
N HIS A 227 16.18 4.40 6.94
CA HIS A 227 15.50 3.33 6.22
C HIS A 227 16.10 3.17 4.83
N LYS A 228 16.57 1.96 4.51
CA LYS A 228 17.48 1.69 3.38
C LYS A 228 16.87 2.06 2.02
N PHE A 229 15.58 1.83 1.83
CA PHE A 229 14.86 2.02 0.57
C PHE A 229 13.77 3.10 0.67
N GLU A 230 13.75 3.86 1.76
CA GLU A 230 12.75 4.91 1.96
C GLU A 230 12.99 6.07 1.02
N THR A 231 11.93 6.53 0.36
CA THR A 231 11.99 7.60 -0.65
C THR A 231 11.75 8.98 -0.07
N VAL A 232 10.99 9.12 1.03
CA VAL A 232 10.58 10.40 1.63
C VAL A 232 11.72 11.09 2.39
N THR A 233 12.47 10.33 3.21
CA THR A 233 13.71 10.77 3.84
C THR A 233 14.83 9.78 3.50
N PRO A 234 15.44 9.92 2.31
CA PRO A 234 16.38 8.95 1.78
C PRO A 234 17.50 8.59 2.75
N TYR A 235 17.90 7.32 2.78
CA TYR A 235 18.95 6.80 3.68
C TYR A 235 20.24 7.64 3.66
N VAL A 236 20.56 8.26 2.53
CA VAL A 236 21.72 9.15 2.41
C VAL A 236 21.64 10.37 3.34
N TRP A 237 20.45 10.91 3.63
CA TRP A 237 20.27 11.99 4.59
C TRP A 237 20.63 11.55 6.01
N ALA A 238 20.28 10.32 6.39
CA ALA A 238 20.68 9.76 7.69
C ALA A 238 22.22 9.65 7.81
N LYS A 239 22.90 9.21 6.74
CA LYS A 239 24.38 9.18 6.70
C LYS A 239 24.99 10.57 6.80
N MET A 240 24.41 11.56 6.10
CA MET A 240 24.87 12.95 6.15
C MET A 240 24.69 13.54 7.55
N MET A 241 23.53 13.32 8.18
CA MET A 241 23.23 13.82 9.52
C MET A 241 24.15 13.18 10.56
N HIS A 242 24.34 11.85 10.48
CA HIS A 242 25.29 11.12 11.33
C HIS A 242 26.69 11.72 11.26
N LYS A 243 27.18 12.00 10.04
CA LYS A 243 28.48 12.68 9.85
C LYS A 243 28.52 14.08 10.45
N LYS A 244 27.39 14.80 10.46
CA LYS A 244 27.30 16.21 10.93
C LYS A 244 27.20 16.35 12.45
N ILE A 245 26.39 15.52 13.11
CA ILE A 245 26.06 15.67 14.55
C ILE A 245 26.50 14.49 15.44
N GLY A 246 27.07 13.44 14.85
CA GLY A 246 27.56 12.25 15.54
C GLY A 246 26.46 11.24 15.90
N GLY A 247 26.62 10.54 17.01
CA GLY A 247 25.70 9.49 17.48
C GLY A 247 25.95 8.12 16.86
N SER A 248 25.09 7.14 17.16
CA SER A 248 25.08 5.84 16.47
C SER A 248 24.07 5.84 15.33
N LEU A 249 24.36 5.16 14.22
CA LEU A 249 23.44 4.99 13.10
C LEU A 249 23.01 3.52 12.98
N LEU A 250 21.69 3.30 12.97
CA LEU A 250 21.05 2.02 12.71
C LEU A 250 20.45 2.05 11.29
N THR A 251 20.77 1.03 10.48
CA THR A 251 20.11 0.82 9.20
C THR A 251 18.86 -0.03 9.39
N VAL A 252 17.70 0.52 9.03
CA VAL A 252 16.44 -0.24 8.97
C VAL A 252 16.26 -0.74 7.54
N THR A 253 16.15 -2.05 7.36
CA THR A 253 16.08 -2.67 6.03
C THR A 253 14.62 -2.76 5.57
N ASP A 254 14.05 -1.60 5.23
CA ASP A 254 12.70 -1.46 4.68
C ASP A 254 12.63 -0.24 3.73
N ALA A 255 11.43 0.05 3.23
CA ALA A 255 11.14 1.22 2.41
C ALA A 255 10.11 2.15 3.03
N THR A 256 9.73 1.89 4.27
CA THR A 256 8.58 2.51 4.91
C THR A 256 9.06 3.67 5.76
N HIS A 257 8.35 4.79 5.66
CA HIS A 257 8.63 5.95 6.48
C HIS A 257 8.25 5.70 7.95
N SER A 258 9.24 5.77 8.86
CA SER A 258 9.09 5.66 10.31
C SER A 258 8.55 4.34 10.87
N THR A 259 9.27 3.25 10.64
CA THR A 259 8.86 1.94 11.19
C THR A 259 9.34 1.68 12.61
N MET A 260 10.28 2.47 13.13
CA MET A 260 10.84 2.32 14.48
C MET A 260 9.82 2.47 15.60
N LYS A 261 8.71 3.18 15.37
CA LYS A 261 7.61 3.34 16.33
C LYS A 261 6.80 2.05 16.54
N SER A 262 6.93 1.06 15.65
CA SER A 262 6.23 -0.21 15.79
C SER A 262 6.93 -1.11 16.79
N LYS A 263 6.26 -1.41 17.91
CA LYS A 263 6.74 -2.35 18.94
C LYS A 263 6.82 -3.81 18.45
N GLU A 264 6.26 -4.06 17.28
CA GLU A 264 6.02 -5.39 16.74
C GLU A 264 7.16 -5.88 15.85
N LEU A 265 8.13 -5.00 15.58
CA LEU A 265 9.29 -5.26 14.73
C LEU A 265 10.55 -5.42 15.59
N ALA A 266 11.47 -6.27 15.14
CA ALA A 266 12.77 -6.46 15.78
C ALA A 266 13.60 -5.16 15.89
N CYS A 267 13.32 -4.17 15.04
CA CYS A 267 13.90 -2.84 15.16
C CYS A 267 13.29 -2.01 16.31
N GLY A 268 11.98 -2.11 16.56
CA GLY A 268 11.27 -1.28 17.55
C GLY A 268 11.67 -1.56 19.00
N SER A 269 12.03 -2.80 19.34
CA SER A 269 12.58 -3.12 20.67
C SER A 269 13.86 -2.35 20.98
N LYS A 270 14.69 -2.07 19.96
CA LYS A 270 15.93 -1.29 20.13
C LYS A 270 15.65 0.15 20.55
N LEU A 271 14.54 0.74 20.08
CA LEU A 271 14.07 2.07 20.51
C LEU A 271 13.77 2.07 22.01
N VAL A 272 13.09 1.02 22.48
CA VAL A 272 12.75 0.84 23.90
C VAL A 272 14.01 0.68 24.74
N ASP A 273 14.94 -0.19 24.33
CA ASP A 273 16.21 -0.41 25.04
C ASP A 273 17.00 0.90 25.17
N PHE A 274 17.13 1.66 24.08
CA PHE A 274 17.81 2.95 24.10
C PHE A 274 17.18 3.94 25.08
N PHE A 275 15.85 4.05 25.14
CA PHE A 275 15.24 4.95 26.12
C PHE A 275 15.24 4.41 27.55
N ARG A 276 15.29 3.08 27.73
CA ARG A 276 15.35 2.44 29.05
C ARG A 276 16.73 2.58 29.71
N ASP A 277 17.79 2.19 29.00
CA ASP A 277 19.15 2.09 29.57
C ASP A 277 20.21 2.88 28.77
N GLY A 278 19.84 3.41 27.61
CA GLY A 278 20.76 4.17 26.75
C GLY A 278 21.70 3.28 25.95
N THR A 279 21.36 2.02 25.74
CA THR A 279 22.03 1.12 24.81
C THR A 279 21.78 1.57 23.37
N SER A 280 22.84 1.99 22.68
CA SER A 280 22.76 2.35 21.26
C SER A 280 22.70 1.12 20.37
N ALA A 281 21.92 1.22 19.30
CA ALA A 281 21.85 0.22 18.25
C ALA A 281 22.85 0.54 17.12
N LYS A 282 23.54 -0.50 16.64
CA LYS A 282 24.48 -0.43 15.50
C LYS A 282 24.13 -1.49 14.47
N GLY A 283 24.67 -1.33 13.26
CA GLY A 283 24.48 -2.28 12.17
C GLY A 283 23.10 -2.14 11.54
N SER A 284 22.49 -3.27 11.18
CA SER A 284 21.19 -3.32 10.53
C SER A 284 20.16 -4.12 11.32
N CYS A 285 18.89 -3.79 11.15
CA CYS A 285 17.77 -4.62 11.60
C CYS A 285 16.67 -4.66 10.51
N PRO A 286 15.85 -5.72 10.47
CA PRO A 286 14.72 -5.80 9.55
C PRO A 286 13.59 -4.89 10.06
N GLY A 287 13.18 -3.95 9.21
CA GLY A 287 11.99 -3.11 9.44
C GLY A 287 10.72 -3.81 8.96
N PHE A 288 9.74 -3.06 8.43
CA PHE A 288 8.67 -3.71 7.67
C PHE A 288 9.31 -4.46 6.48
N PRO A 289 8.98 -5.73 6.24
CA PRO A 289 9.75 -6.56 5.32
C PRO A 289 9.86 -5.94 3.92
N ALA A 290 11.06 -5.45 3.57
CA ALA A 290 11.44 -5.20 2.17
C ALA A 290 11.44 -6.51 1.35
N GLU A 291 11.54 -7.65 2.02
CA GLU A 291 11.51 -9.01 1.45
C GLU A 291 10.10 -9.58 1.25
N GLN A 292 9.05 -8.76 1.33
CA GLN A 292 7.77 -9.07 0.66
C GLN A 292 7.83 -8.89 -0.86
N THR A 293 9.03 -9.06 -1.44
CA THR A 293 9.20 -9.49 -2.83
C THR A 293 8.65 -10.92 -2.95
N GLY A 294 7.32 -11.05 -2.93
CA GLY A 294 6.70 -12.22 -3.54
C GLY A 294 7.23 -12.35 -4.98
N PRO A 295 7.31 -13.57 -5.54
CA PRO A 295 7.67 -13.71 -6.94
C PRO A 295 6.77 -12.80 -7.79
N SER A 296 7.34 -12.14 -8.80
CA SER A 296 6.52 -11.56 -9.87
C SER A 296 5.73 -12.70 -10.50
N GLY A 297 4.43 -12.53 -10.62
CA GLY A 297 3.50 -13.57 -11.01
C GLY A 297 2.19 -12.91 -11.44
N PRO A 298 1.39 -13.57 -12.28
CA PRO A 298 0.28 -12.97 -13.03
C PRO A 298 -0.84 -12.31 -12.19
N ALA A 299 -0.72 -12.34 -10.86
CA ALA A 299 -1.61 -11.78 -9.85
C ALA A 299 -1.25 -10.36 -9.36
N GLY A 300 -0.20 -9.70 -9.85
CA GLY A 300 0.26 -8.38 -9.35
C GLY A 300 -0.55 -7.16 -9.82
N ASN A 301 -1.77 -7.34 -10.32
CA ASN A 301 -2.58 -6.28 -10.91
C ASN A 301 -4.09 -6.48 -10.63
N LEU A 302 -4.95 -5.62 -11.17
CA LEU A 302 -6.39 -5.60 -10.88
C LEU A 302 -7.25 -6.33 -11.93
N ALA A 303 -6.66 -7.00 -12.90
CA ALA A 303 -7.40 -7.69 -13.95
C ALA A 303 -8.21 -8.86 -13.38
N GLY A 304 -9.50 -8.90 -13.72
CA GLY A 304 -10.46 -9.89 -13.21
C GLY A 304 -11.21 -9.42 -11.96
N THR A 305 -10.87 -8.25 -11.42
CA THR A 305 -11.62 -7.63 -10.30
C THR A 305 -12.76 -6.74 -10.81
N VAL A 306 -13.76 -6.55 -9.96
CA VAL A 306 -14.94 -5.72 -10.20
C VAL A 306 -15.10 -4.76 -9.04
N LYS A 307 -15.28 -3.48 -9.33
CA LYS A 307 -15.50 -2.42 -8.33
C LYS A 307 -16.99 -2.29 -8.02
N LEU A 308 -17.34 -2.48 -6.75
CA LEU A 308 -18.69 -2.21 -6.24
C LEU A 308 -18.71 -0.84 -5.54
N PRO A 309 -19.90 -0.27 -5.23
CA PRO A 309 -20.01 1.06 -4.62
C PRO A 309 -19.27 1.23 -3.28
N ASN A 310 -19.16 0.18 -2.48
CA ASN A 310 -18.56 0.19 -1.15
C ASN A 310 -17.68 -1.05 -0.83
N CYS A 311 -17.50 -1.95 -1.81
CA CYS A 311 -16.73 -3.18 -1.68
C CYS A 311 -15.96 -3.48 -2.96
N SER A 312 -15.08 -4.47 -2.87
CA SER A 312 -14.47 -5.12 -4.02
C SER A 312 -15.23 -6.40 -4.36
N ALA A 313 -15.08 -6.88 -5.58
CA ALA A 313 -15.58 -8.17 -6.03
C ALA A 313 -14.65 -8.75 -7.09
N SER A 314 -14.86 -10.01 -7.46
CA SER A 314 -14.01 -10.75 -8.39
C SER A 314 -14.85 -11.55 -9.36
N LEU A 315 -14.46 -11.53 -10.64
CA LEU A 315 -14.95 -12.50 -11.62
C LEU A 315 -14.29 -13.84 -11.32
N VAL A 316 -15.08 -14.89 -11.09
CA VAL A 316 -14.56 -16.22 -10.76
C VAL A 316 -15.03 -17.25 -11.75
N ARG A 317 -14.17 -18.22 -12.06
CA ARG A 317 -14.43 -19.27 -13.06
C ARG A 317 -14.12 -20.65 -12.47
N PRO A 318 -15.14 -21.48 -12.22
CA PRO A 318 -14.95 -22.88 -11.86
C PRO A 318 -14.27 -23.66 -12.98
N ARG A 319 -13.51 -24.70 -12.62
CA ARG A 319 -12.76 -25.52 -13.59
C ARG A 319 -13.63 -26.17 -14.68
N ALA A 320 -14.87 -26.52 -14.35
CA ALA A 320 -15.81 -27.14 -15.27
C ALA A 320 -16.58 -26.13 -16.16
N ALA A 321 -16.39 -24.82 -15.97
CA ALA A 321 -17.15 -23.80 -16.67
C ALA A 321 -16.68 -23.60 -18.12
N ARG A 322 -17.64 -23.56 -19.03
CA ARG A 322 -17.42 -23.29 -20.46
C ARG A 322 -17.53 -21.79 -20.75
N ASP A 323 -17.04 -21.39 -21.92
CA ASP A 323 -17.00 -19.97 -22.30
C ASP A 323 -18.41 -19.36 -22.44
N GLU A 324 -19.38 -20.18 -22.86
CA GLU A 324 -20.80 -19.83 -23.02
C GLU A 324 -21.61 -19.82 -21.71
N ASP A 325 -21.04 -20.31 -20.60
CA ASP A 325 -21.75 -20.26 -19.32
C ASP A 325 -21.75 -18.82 -18.78
N LYS A 326 -22.83 -18.46 -18.08
CA LYS A 326 -22.93 -17.15 -17.39
C LYS A 326 -21.79 -17.00 -16.39
N ALA A 327 -21.12 -15.85 -16.41
CA ALA A 327 -19.98 -15.61 -15.54
C ALA A 327 -20.43 -15.45 -14.08
N LEU A 328 -19.55 -15.79 -13.14
CA LEU A 328 -19.81 -15.62 -11.71
C LEU A 328 -19.07 -14.42 -11.14
N LEU A 329 -19.73 -13.73 -10.23
CA LEU A 329 -19.19 -12.63 -9.43
C LEU A 329 -19.18 -13.02 -7.96
N LEU A 330 -18.05 -12.81 -7.30
CA LEU A 330 -17.84 -13.18 -5.91
C LEU A 330 -17.42 -11.98 -5.07
N THR A 331 -18.06 -11.79 -3.93
CA THR A 331 -17.70 -10.81 -2.88
C THR A 331 -18.05 -11.37 -1.49
N ASN A 332 -17.93 -10.58 -0.44
CA ASN A 332 -18.34 -10.99 0.91
C ASN A 332 -19.87 -10.97 1.10
N GLY A 333 -20.35 -11.75 2.06
CA GLY A 333 -21.75 -11.74 2.52
C GLY A 333 -22.14 -10.38 3.05
N HIS A 334 -21.25 -9.75 3.82
CA HIS A 334 -21.50 -8.39 4.35
C HIS A 334 -21.48 -7.28 3.27
N CYS A 335 -21.09 -7.59 2.04
CA CYS A 335 -21.14 -6.71 0.87
C CYS A 335 -22.39 -6.93 0.00
N HIS A 336 -23.36 -7.73 0.48
CA HIS A 336 -24.61 -7.96 -0.22
C HIS A 336 -25.36 -6.63 -0.48
N PRO A 337 -25.93 -6.43 -1.69
CA PRO A 337 -26.46 -5.12 -2.12
C PRO A 337 -27.67 -4.63 -1.30
N GLU A 338 -28.45 -5.53 -0.71
CA GLU A 338 -29.63 -5.19 0.12
C GLU A 338 -29.32 -5.18 1.63
N GLY A 339 -28.03 -5.19 1.99
CA GLY A 339 -27.57 -5.20 3.37
C GLY A 339 -27.11 -6.58 3.83
N ARG A 340 -26.53 -6.61 5.04
CA ARG A 340 -25.86 -7.78 5.61
C ARG A 340 -26.88 -8.88 5.97
N PRO A 341 -26.66 -10.14 5.56
CA PRO A 341 -27.41 -11.27 6.10
C PRO A 341 -27.37 -11.30 7.63
N LYS A 342 -28.47 -11.67 8.27
CA LYS A 342 -28.55 -11.84 9.73
C LYS A 342 -27.73 -13.05 10.17
N PRO A 343 -27.28 -13.11 11.44
CA PRO A 343 -26.68 -14.32 11.99
C PRO A 343 -27.63 -15.52 11.82
N GLY A 344 -27.12 -16.63 11.28
CA GLY A 344 -27.90 -17.83 10.96
C GLY A 344 -28.60 -17.80 9.59
N GLU A 345 -28.62 -16.68 8.89
CA GLU A 345 -29.36 -16.54 7.63
C GLU A 345 -28.54 -17.01 6.42
N VAL A 346 -29.20 -17.75 5.53
CA VAL A 346 -28.68 -18.16 4.22
C VAL A 346 -29.69 -17.74 3.16
N ILE A 347 -29.26 -16.88 2.24
CA ILE A 347 -30.06 -16.38 1.13
C ILE A 347 -29.76 -17.23 -0.11
N THR A 348 -30.79 -17.76 -0.78
CA THR A 348 -30.66 -18.57 -2.02
C THR A 348 -31.72 -18.20 -3.07
N GLY A 349 -31.41 -18.36 -4.36
CA GLY A 349 -32.34 -18.11 -5.48
C GLY A 349 -31.84 -17.00 -6.42
N GLN A 350 -32.59 -16.56 -7.44
CA GLN A 350 -32.18 -15.47 -8.37
C GLN A 350 -32.34 -14.05 -7.75
N GLY A 351 -31.85 -13.85 -6.52
CA GLY A 351 -32.16 -12.76 -5.60
C GLY A 351 -31.83 -11.32 -6.05
N ALA A 352 -31.29 -10.53 -5.11
CA ALA A 352 -31.05 -9.10 -5.28
C ALA A 352 -30.21 -8.77 -6.54
N PRO A 353 -30.53 -7.69 -7.28
CA PRO A 353 -29.69 -7.24 -8.38
C PRO A 353 -28.34 -6.75 -7.85
N ILE A 354 -27.27 -7.06 -8.58
CA ILE A 354 -25.92 -6.58 -8.28
C ILE A 354 -25.29 -5.99 -9.54
N GLU A 355 -24.62 -4.85 -9.38
CA GLU A 355 -23.94 -4.13 -10.45
C GLU A 355 -22.55 -3.69 -9.99
N GLY A 356 -21.58 -3.72 -10.90
CA GLY A 356 -20.25 -3.18 -10.66
C GLY A 356 -19.48 -2.90 -11.95
N SER A 357 -18.31 -2.27 -11.83
CA SER A 357 -17.44 -1.95 -12.96
C SER A 357 -16.26 -2.92 -13.05
N VAL A 358 -16.07 -3.59 -14.19
CA VAL A 358 -14.87 -4.41 -14.45
C VAL A 358 -13.65 -3.51 -14.54
N LEU A 359 -12.56 -3.90 -13.90
CA LEU A 359 -11.31 -3.13 -13.94
C LEU A 359 -10.31 -3.69 -14.94
N SER A 360 -9.56 -2.78 -15.55
CA SER A 360 -8.34 -3.07 -16.29
C SER A 360 -7.23 -3.53 -15.33
N PRO A 361 -6.14 -4.14 -15.84
CA PRO A 361 -4.99 -4.46 -14.99
C PRO A 361 -4.43 -3.24 -14.24
N ALA A 362 -4.51 -2.03 -14.83
CA ALA A 362 -4.07 -0.78 -14.20
C ALA A 362 -5.03 -0.25 -13.11
N GLY A 363 -6.29 -0.68 -13.12
CA GLY A 363 -7.36 -0.23 -12.21
C GLY A 363 -8.36 0.75 -12.83
N ARG A 364 -8.33 0.97 -14.14
CA ARG A 364 -9.31 1.80 -14.83
C ARG A 364 -10.62 1.03 -15.03
N GLU A 365 -11.75 1.69 -14.84
CA GLU A 365 -13.06 1.10 -15.10
C GLU A 365 -13.29 0.91 -16.61
N LEU A 366 -13.46 -0.34 -17.05
CA LEU A 366 -13.67 -0.71 -18.45
C LEU A 366 -15.16 -0.70 -18.85
N GLY A 367 -16.05 -0.93 -17.89
CA GLY A 367 -17.49 -0.90 -18.10
C GLY A 367 -18.27 -1.75 -17.10
N PRO A 368 -19.61 -1.65 -17.11
CA PRO A 368 -20.45 -2.29 -16.13
C PRO A 368 -20.63 -3.79 -16.41
N VAL A 369 -20.89 -4.53 -15.34
CA VAL A 369 -21.48 -5.87 -15.35
C VAL A 369 -22.65 -5.88 -14.37
N THR A 370 -23.74 -6.54 -14.76
CA THR A 370 -24.95 -6.71 -13.96
C THR A 370 -25.24 -8.19 -13.77
N GLY A 371 -25.95 -8.53 -12.71
CA GLY A 371 -26.35 -9.90 -12.41
C GLY A 371 -27.31 -9.98 -11.23
N ARG A 372 -27.52 -11.21 -10.75
CA ARG A 372 -28.36 -11.49 -9.58
C ARG A 372 -27.63 -12.40 -8.60
N VAL A 373 -27.79 -12.10 -7.30
CA VAL A 373 -27.25 -12.93 -6.22
C VAL A 373 -27.87 -14.32 -6.30
N LEU A 374 -27.04 -15.36 -6.32
CA LEU A 374 -27.45 -16.77 -6.23
C LEU A 374 -27.45 -17.29 -4.80
N TYR A 375 -26.49 -16.81 -4.01
CA TYR A 375 -26.21 -17.27 -2.66
C TYR A 375 -25.56 -16.16 -1.84
N ALA A 376 -26.01 -15.93 -0.61
CA ALA A 376 -25.32 -15.06 0.34
C ALA A 376 -25.49 -15.53 1.78
N THR A 377 -24.40 -15.50 2.56
CA THR A 377 -24.45 -15.73 4.01
C THR A 377 -23.23 -15.11 4.71
N MET A 378 -23.41 -14.84 6.01
CA MET A 378 -22.35 -14.52 6.96
C MET A 378 -22.22 -15.59 8.07
N THR A 379 -22.85 -16.75 7.89
CA THR A 379 -22.90 -17.85 8.86
C THR A 379 -21.98 -18.97 8.42
N GLY A 380 -20.97 -19.33 9.20
CA GLY A 380 -19.96 -20.34 8.85
C GLY A 380 -19.02 -19.93 7.70
N THR A 381 -19.36 -18.87 6.96
CA THR A 381 -18.59 -18.24 5.89
C THR A 381 -19.12 -16.82 5.66
N ASP A 382 -18.39 -15.97 4.95
CA ASP A 382 -18.79 -14.59 4.61
C ASP A 382 -18.69 -14.37 3.10
N ILE A 383 -19.71 -14.80 2.36
CA ILE A 383 -19.73 -14.84 0.90
C ILE A 383 -21.06 -14.34 0.35
N THR A 384 -21.00 -13.57 -0.74
CA THR A 384 -22.07 -13.35 -1.71
C THR A 384 -21.58 -13.83 -3.08
N LEU A 385 -22.28 -14.81 -3.67
CA LEU A 385 -22.04 -15.29 -5.03
C LEU A 385 -23.21 -14.86 -5.92
N ALA A 386 -22.90 -14.24 -7.05
CA ALA A 386 -23.88 -13.80 -8.04
C ALA A 386 -23.58 -14.38 -9.42
N GLN A 387 -24.62 -14.60 -10.20
CA GLN A 387 -24.53 -14.95 -11.62
C GLN A 387 -24.76 -13.69 -12.45
N LEU A 388 -23.86 -13.43 -13.37
CA LEU A 388 -23.91 -12.26 -14.25
C LEU A 388 -24.80 -12.52 -15.46
N ASP A 389 -25.32 -11.43 -16.03
CA ASP A 389 -26.07 -11.47 -17.29
C ASP A 389 -25.17 -11.79 -18.49
N SER A 390 -23.86 -11.54 -18.37
CA SER A 390 -22.85 -11.81 -19.39
C SER A 390 -22.18 -13.19 -19.20
N THR A 391 -21.80 -13.82 -20.30
CA THR A 391 -20.97 -15.05 -20.29
C THR A 391 -19.49 -14.71 -20.10
N TYR A 392 -18.64 -15.72 -19.84
CA TYR A 392 -17.18 -15.49 -19.84
C TYR A 392 -16.69 -15.04 -21.21
N ALA A 393 -17.24 -15.60 -22.30
CA ALA A 393 -16.92 -15.18 -23.67
C ALA A 393 -17.25 -13.70 -23.89
N ASP A 394 -18.42 -13.22 -23.44
CA ASP A 394 -18.84 -11.82 -23.58
C ASP A 394 -17.87 -10.88 -22.87
N ILE A 395 -17.52 -11.20 -21.61
CA ILE A 395 -16.58 -10.41 -20.80
C ILE A 395 -15.20 -10.39 -21.47
N ARG A 396 -14.69 -11.54 -21.92
CA ARG A 396 -13.40 -11.63 -22.61
C ARG A 396 -13.41 -10.87 -23.92
N GLN A 397 -14.47 -10.98 -24.71
CA GLN A 397 -14.58 -10.30 -26.00
C GLN A 397 -14.66 -8.78 -25.81
N LYS A 398 -15.51 -8.32 -24.88
CA LYS A 398 -15.80 -6.91 -24.64
C LYS A 398 -14.69 -6.18 -23.89
N TYR A 399 -14.18 -6.78 -22.82
CA TYR A 399 -13.24 -6.13 -21.90
C TYR A 399 -11.80 -6.63 -22.01
N LYS A 400 -11.56 -7.74 -22.73
CA LYS A 400 -10.24 -8.40 -22.80
C LYS A 400 -9.73 -8.82 -21.41
N ILE A 401 -10.66 -9.15 -20.51
CA ILE A 401 -10.37 -9.60 -19.14
C ILE A 401 -10.81 -11.05 -18.99
N GLU A 402 -9.92 -11.85 -18.42
CA GLU A 402 -10.20 -13.22 -17.98
C GLU A 402 -10.64 -13.21 -16.51
N ALA A 403 -11.58 -14.08 -16.17
CA ALA A 403 -11.98 -14.35 -14.79
C ALA A 403 -10.90 -15.16 -14.05
N PHE A 404 -10.83 -15.02 -12.73
CA PHE A 404 -9.92 -15.81 -11.90
C PHE A 404 -10.37 -17.27 -11.89
N PRO A 405 -9.48 -18.25 -12.18
CA PRO A 405 -9.80 -19.65 -11.93
C PRO A 405 -10.07 -19.84 -10.44
N LEU A 406 -11.16 -20.53 -10.10
CA LEU A 406 -11.53 -20.78 -8.71
C LEU A 406 -10.77 -22.01 -8.21
N ALA A 407 -9.99 -21.86 -7.13
CA ALA A 407 -9.25 -22.96 -6.54
C ALA A 407 -10.20 -24.00 -5.93
N SER A 408 -9.87 -25.28 -6.10
CA SER A 408 -10.61 -26.39 -5.49
C SER A 408 -10.21 -26.65 -4.03
N THR A 409 -9.11 -26.05 -3.57
CA THR A 409 -8.57 -26.20 -2.22
C THR A 409 -8.26 -24.84 -1.62
N GLY A 410 -8.39 -24.74 -0.29
CA GLY A 410 -7.95 -23.57 0.45
C GLY A 410 -6.44 -23.38 0.45
N PRO A 411 -5.96 -22.18 0.79
CA PRO A 411 -4.54 -21.93 0.91
C PRO A 411 -3.98 -22.57 2.18
N VAL A 412 -2.71 -22.97 2.13
CA VAL A 412 -1.97 -23.56 3.26
C VAL A 412 -1.16 -22.51 4.02
N ALA A 413 -0.84 -22.79 5.28
CA ALA A 413 0.05 -21.94 6.07
C ALA A 413 1.40 -21.74 5.36
N GLY A 414 1.86 -20.50 5.30
CA GLY A 414 3.06 -20.10 4.59
C GLY A 414 2.87 -19.74 3.12
N GLN A 415 1.72 -20.05 2.50
CA GLN A 415 1.46 -19.79 1.09
C GLN A 415 1.49 -18.28 0.77
N LYS A 416 2.15 -17.93 -0.33
CA LYS A 416 2.24 -16.55 -0.83
C LYS A 416 0.97 -16.22 -1.60
N ILE A 417 0.34 -15.11 -1.24
CA ILE A 417 -0.93 -14.67 -1.81
C ILE A 417 -0.87 -13.19 -2.18
N LYS A 418 -1.72 -12.77 -3.10
CA LYS A 418 -1.99 -11.34 -3.37
C LYS A 418 -3.41 -11.02 -2.95
N VAL A 419 -3.60 -9.85 -2.36
CA VAL A 419 -4.94 -9.29 -2.10
C VAL A 419 -5.17 -8.15 -3.08
N ALA A 420 -6.12 -8.29 -4.00
CA ALA A 420 -6.40 -7.31 -5.05
C ALA A 420 -7.74 -6.61 -4.81
N SER A 421 -7.68 -5.35 -4.34
CA SER A 421 -8.85 -4.51 -4.08
C SER A 421 -9.13 -3.59 -5.26
N SER A 422 -10.30 -3.80 -5.87
CA SER A 422 -10.84 -2.92 -6.90
C SER A 422 -11.37 -1.61 -6.32
N PHE A 423 -11.92 -1.62 -5.11
CA PHE A 423 -12.45 -0.42 -4.46
C PHE A 423 -11.34 0.57 -4.07
N LEU A 424 -10.28 0.07 -3.43
CA LEU A 424 -9.11 0.87 -3.04
C LEU A 424 -8.07 0.98 -4.16
N GLU A 425 -8.34 0.36 -5.30
CA GLU A 425 -7.44 0.25 -6.44
C GLU A 425 -6.03 -0.05 -5.97
N SER A 426 -5.84 -1.16 -5.25
CA SER A 426 -4.59 -1.51 -4.58
C SER A 426 -4.39 -3.02 -4.55
N VAL A 427 -3.13 -3.45 -4.62
CA VAL A 427 -2.72 -4.85 -4.51
C VAL A 427 -1.67 -4.97 -3.41
N TRP A 428 -1.84 -5.93 -2.50
CA TRP A 428 -0.90 -6.25 -1.43
C TRP A 428 -0.28 -7.62 -1.64
N SER A 429 1.03 -7.73 -1.40
CA SER A 429 1.67 -9.03 -1.15
C SER A 429 1.43 -9.47 0.26
N CYS A 430 0.91 -10.67 0.41
CA CYS A 430 0.56 -11.23 1.69
C CYS A 430 1.01 -12.68 1.78
N ARG A 431 0.90 -13.23 2.99
CA ARG A 431 1.11 -14.64 3.27
C ARG A 431 -0.06 -15.13 4.10
N ALA A 432 -0.60 -16.29 3.76
CA ALA A 432 -1.51 -17.00 4.65
C ALA A 432 -0.69 -17.52 5.84
N GLU A 433 -0.83 -16.95 7.02
CA GLU A 433 -0.05 -17.40 8.20
C GLU A 433 -0.65 -18.67 8.78
N ALA A 434 -1.98 -18.71 8.92
CA ALA A 434 -2.69 -19.83 9.51
C ALA A 434 -4.11 -19.96 8.94
N VAL A 435 -4.64 -21.19 9.02
CA VAL A 435 -6.06 -21.50 8.81
C VAL A 435 -6.70 -21.64 10.18
N ILE A 436 -7.66 -20.77 10.47
CA ILE A 436 -8.29 -20.64 11.79
C ILE A 436 -9.58 -21.46 11.81
N PRO A 437 -9.74 -22.40 12.75
CA PRO A 437 -10.93 -23.25 12.81
C PRO A 437 -12.23 -22.44 12.90
N THR A 438 -12.31 -21.50 13.84
CA THR A 438 -13.45 -20.60 14.02
C THR A 438 -12.97 -19.17 14.21
N LEU A 439 -13.49 -18.26 13.39
CA LEU A 439 -13.34 -16.82 13.54
C LEU A 439 -14.68 -16.23 13.96
N LYS A 440 -14.73 -15.50 15.07
CA LYS A 440 -15.95 -14.86 15.57
C LYS A 440 -15.84 -13.34 15.51
N GLU A 441 -16.88 -12.70 14.98
CA GLU A 441 -16.99 -11.24 14.87
C GLU A 441 -18.41 -10.79 15.22
N GLY A 442 -18.58 -10.19 16.39
CA GLY A 442 -19.91 -9.93 16.95
C GLY A 442 -20.70 -11.23 17.09
N ASP A 443 -21.87 -11.26 16.46
CA ASP A 443 -22.77 -12.42 16.43
C ASP A 443 -22.47 -13.38 15.26
N TYR A 444 -21.51 -13.05 14.40
CA TYR A 444 -21.15 -13.85 13.23
C TYR A 444 -20.00 -14.81 13.52
N THR A 445 -20.04 -15.96 12.88
CA THR A 445 -18.95 -16.94 12.91
C THR A 445 -18.61 -17.36 11.49
N SER A 446 -17.32 -17.52 11.22
CA SER A 446 -16.79 -18.08 9.97
C SER A 446 -15.86 -19.24 10.31
N THR A 447 -15.87 -20.28 9.50
CA THR A 447 -15.02 -21.46 9.69
C THR A 447 -13.86 -21.45 8.71
N HIS A 448 -12.71 -21.99 9.13
CA HIS A 448 -11.52 -22.10 8.28
C HIS A 448 -11.05 -20.75 7.71
N ALA A 449 -11.23 -19.65 8.45
CA ALA A 449 -10.77 -18.35 7.98
C ALA A 449 -9.24 -18.31 7.85
N ILE A 450 -8.73 -17.58 6.88
CA ILE A 450 -7.28 -17.39 6.71
C ILE A 450 -6.86 -16.19 7.52
N ARG A 451 -5.96 -16.36 8.49
CA ARG A 451 -5.27 -15.24 9.11
C ARG A 451 -4.05 -14.89 8.27
N TYR A 452 -3.94 -13.63 7.85
CA TYR A 452 -2.73 -13.18 7.16
C TYR A 452 -1.57 -13.00 8.11
N ALA A 453 -0.35 -13.06 7.58
CA ALA A 453 0.85 -12.63 8.29
C ALA A 453 0.81 -11.13 8.62
N LYS A 454 1.59 -10.72 9.61
CA LYS A 454 1.46 -9.41 10.29
C LYS A 454 1.67 -8.23 9.37
N GLU A 455 2.59 -8.43 8.43
CA GLU A 455 3.02 -7.47 7.45
C GLU A 455 1.95 -7.19 6.36
N CYS A 456 0.90 -8.02 6.26
CA CYS A 456 -0.23 -7.79 5.37
C CYS A 456 -1.26 -6.84 6.00
N ASP A 457 -1.07 -5.53 5.79
CA ASP A 457 -2.00 -4.49 6.27
C ASP A 457 -2.99 -4.06 5.17
N THR A 458 -4.00 -4.90 4.95
CA THR A 458 -5.14 -4.54 4.11
C THR A 458 -5.95 -3.43 4.78
N GLN A 459 -6.33 -2.39 4.03
CA GLN A 459 -6.94 -1.18 4.58
C GLN A 459 -8.48 -1.27 4.64
N PRO A 460 -9.16 -0.47 5.48
CA PRO A 460 -10.63 -0.39 5.46
C PRO A 460 -11.15 -0.08 4.06
N GLY A 461 -12.20 -0.80 3.63
CA GLY A 461 -12.72 -0.74 2.25
C GLY A 461 -12.15 -1.81 1.30
N SER A 462 -11.19 -2.62 1.76
CA SER A 462 -10.70 -3.80 1.01
C SER A 462 -11.63 -5.02 1.10
N SER A 463 -12.78 -4.93 1.76
CA SER A 463 -13.77 -6.02 1.81
C SER A 463 -14.15 -6.52 0.42
N GLY A 464 -14.26 -7.83 0.25
CA GLY A 464 -14.62 -8.47 -1.00
C GLY A 464 -13.47 -8.58 -2.02
N SER A 465 -12.25 -8.17 -1.64
CA SER A 465 -11.09 -8.22 -2.53
C SER A 465 -10.70 -9.66 -2.86
N ALA A 466 -10.25 -9.88 -4.09
CA ALA A 466 -9.72 -11.17 -4.50
C ALA A 466 -8.49 -11.52 -3.67
N VAL A 467 -8.48 -12.70 -3.05
CA VAL A 467 -7.25 -13.28 -2.49
C VAL A 467 -6.83 -14.41 -3.41
N VAL A 468 -5.73 -14.20 -4.11
CA VAL A 468 -5.26 -15.09 -5.16
C VAL A 468 -3.89 -15.66 -4.82
N ASP A 469 -3.63 -16.88 -5.28
CA ASP A 469 -2.29 -17.44 -5.25
C ASP A 469 -1.33 -16.56 -6.07
N ALA A 470 -0.16 -16.27 -5.51
CA ALA A 470 0.79 -15.35 -6.12
C ALA A 470 1.43 -15.90 -7.41
N GLU A 471 1.46 -17.22 -7.59
CA GLU A 471 2.11 -17.90 -8.71
C GLU A 471 1.09 -18.33 -9.77
N THR A 472 -0.02 -18.98 -9.37
CA THR A 472 -1.01 -19.55 -10.28
C THR A 472 -2.13 -18.58 -10.68
N ARG A 473 -2.34 -17.50 -9.89
CA ARG A 473 -3.48 -16.57 -10.02
C ARG A 473 -4.85 -17.19 -9.71
N GLU A 474 -4.89 -18.40 -9.15
CA GLU A 474 -6.16 -18.99 -8.72
C GLU A 474 -6.72 -18.22 -7.51
N LEU A 475 -8.04 -18.00 -7.48
CA LEU A 475 -8.71 -17.38 -6.35
C LEU A 475 -8.92 -18.43 -5.24
N VAL A 476 -8.28 -18.19 -4.10
CA VAL A 476 -8.24 -19.10 -2.95
C VAL A 476 -9.08 -18.61 -1.77
N ALA A 477 -9.33 -17.30 -1.69
CA ALA A 477 -10.14 -16.68 -0.65
C ALA A 477 -10.70 -15.30 -1.07
N VAL A 478 -11.55 -14.72 -0.22
CA VAL A 478 -12.06 -13.34 -0.33
C VAL A 478 -11.67 -12.58 0.94
N ASN A 479 -11.05 -11.40 0.80
CA ASN A 479 -10.60 -10.60 1.94
C ASN A 479 -11.80 -10.05 2.72
N SER A 480 -11.92 -10.38 4.01
CA SER A 480 -13.16 -10.19 4.77
C SER A 480 -13.07 -9.09 5.83
N THR A 481 -12.18 -9.26 6.81
CA THR A 481 -12.18 -8.43 8.04
C THR A 481 -10.77 -8.27 8.61
N SER A 482 -10.62 -7.47 9.67
CA SER A 482 -9.34 -7.27 10.36
C SER A 482 -9.57 -6.86 11.81
N ASN A 483 -8.76 -7.34 12.76
CA ASN A 483 -8.81 -6.83 14.14
C ASN A 483 -7.86 -5.64 14.28
N ARG A 484 -8.39 -4.42 14.42
CA ARG A 484 -7.55 -3.19 14.46
C ARG A 484 -7.32 -2.66 15.86
N ASP A 485 -8.34 -2.73 16.69
CA ASP A 485 -8.36 -2.07 18.00
C ASP A 485 -7.98 -3.03 19.14
N GLY A 486 -7.74 -4.31 18.85
CA GLY A 486 -7.39 -5.32 19.84
C GLY A 486 -8.59 -5.77 20.69
N LYS A 487 -9.82 -5.45 20.26
CA LYS A 487 -11.02 -5.86 20.98
C LYS A 487 -11.36 -7.33 20.71
N LYS A 488 -12.12 -7.93 21.63
CA LYS A 488 -12.42 -9.36 21.63
C LYS A 488 -13.79 -9.65 21.02
N CYS A 489 -13.80 -10.20 19.81
CA CYS A 489 -14.99 -10.68 19.13
C CYS A 489 -16.05 -9.58 18.89
N GLU A 490 -15.63 -8.33 18.73
CA GLU A 490 -16.52 -7.21 18.40
C GLU A 490 -16.58 -7.02 16.88
N LEU A 491 -17.57 -6.25 16.41
CA LEU A 491 -17.63 -5.86 15.01
C LEU A 491 -16.37 -5.06 14.61
N ASN A 492 -15.78 -5.41 13.46
CA ASN A 492 -14.47 -4.99 12.97
C ASN A 492 -13.29 -5.35 13.90
N ASN A 493 -13.50 -6.28 14.84
CA ASN A 493 -12.50 -6.75 15.79
C ASN A 493 -12.68 -8.26 16.07
N PRO A 494 -12.47 -9.11 15.04
CA PRO A 494 -12.68 -10.55 15.15
C PRO A 494 -11.70 -11.21 16.13
N CYS A 495 -12.11 -12.34 16.69
CA CYS A 495 -11.30 -13.20 17.55
C CYS A 495 -11.24 -14.63 17.00
N GLU A 496 -10.16 -15.34 17.29
CA GLU A 496 -9.99 -16.75 16.96
C GLU A 496 -10.52 -17.61 18.10
N ILE A 497 -11.25 -18.67 17.79
CA ILE A 497 -11.76 -19.64 18.75
C ILE A 497 -11.27 -21.03 18.35
N ASP A 498 -10.60 -21.69 19.29
CA ASP A 498 -10.15 -23.07 19.16
C ASP A 498 -10.32 -23.83 20.50
N GLU A 499 -9.80 -25.06 20.58
CA GLU A 499 -9.87 -25.91 21.77
C GLU A 499 -9.18 -25.31 22.99
N THR A 500 -8.21 -24.41 22.78
CA THR A 500 -7.43 -23.76 23.84
C THR A 500 -8.10 -22.49 24.38
N GLY A 501 -9.08 -21.94 23.65
CA GLY A 501 -9.90 -20.82 24.08
C GLY A 501 -10.07 -19.76 23.01
N THR A 502 -10.14 -18.50 23.44
CA THR A 502 -10.34 -17.35 22.53
C THR A 502 -9.11 -16.46 22.48
N THR A 503 -8.54 -16.27 21.30
CA THR A 503 -7.35 -15.47 21.06
C THR A 503 -7.66 -14.23 20.23
N VAL A 504 -6.97 -13.13 20.51
CA VAL A 504 -7.10 -11.87 19.76
C VAL A 504 -5.75 -11.50 19.16
N HIS A 505 -5.73 -11.21 17.87
CA HIS A 505 -4.54 -10.74 17.18
C HIS A 505 -4.76 -9.34 16.61
N GLN A 506 -4.41 -8.33 17.41
CA GLN A 506 -4.44 -6.93 16.97
C GLN A 506 -3.55 -6.71 15.74
N GLY A 507 -4.03 -5.91 14.80
CA GLY A 507 -3.38 -5.56 13.54
C GLY A 507 -3.47 -6.64 12.46
N ARG A 508 -4.22 -7.73 12.67
CA ARG A 508 -4.26 -8.86 11.71
C ARG A 508 -5.51 -8.84 10.85
N GLY A 509 -5.30 -9.01 9.54
CA GLY A 509 -6.36 -9.21 8.55
C GLY A 509 -6.72 -10.68 8.36
N TYR A 510 -7.95 -10.91 7.91
CA TYR A 510 -8.53 -12.23 7.69
C TYR A 510 -9.26 -12.33 6.35
N ALA A 511 -9.26 -13.53 5.77
CA ALA A 511 -10.00 -13.85 4.56
C ALA A 511 -10.88 -15.09 4.74
N THR A 512 -11.96 -15.13 3.99
CA THR A 512 -12.86 -16.28 3.91
C THR A 512 -12.46 -17.18 2.74
N GLN A 513 -12.26 -18.47 2.99
CA GLN A 513 -11.91 -19.43 1.95
C GLN A 513 -13.05 -19.66 0.96
N THR A 514 -12.69 -19.99 -0.28
CA THR A 514 -13.66 -20.18 -1.38
C THR A 514 -13.75 -21.59 -1.90
N ALA A 515 -12.95 -22.53 -1.38
CA ALA A 515 -12.93 -23.92 -1.84
C ALA A 515 -14.29 -24.61 -1.74
N ALA A 516 -15.05 -24.34 -0.67
CA ALA A 516 -16.40 -24.87 -0.50
C ALA A 516 -17.35 -24.43 -1.63
N ILE A 517 -17.17 -23.22 -2.17
CA ILE A 517 -17.98 -22.72 -3.28
C ILE A 517 -17.76 -23.59 -4.52
N ALA A 518 -16.51 -23.93 -4.84
CA ALA A 518 -16.17 -24.70 -6.05
C ALA A 518 -16.88 -26.06 -6.08
N ALA A 519 -17.03 -26.70 -4.92
CA ALA A 519 -17.74 -27.97 -4.77
C ALA A 519 -19.26 -27.85 -4.93
N CYS A 520 -19.82 -26.67 -4.66
CA CYS A 520 -21.26 -26.39 -4.70
C CYS A 520 -21.76 -25.87 -6.07
N ILE A 521 -20.87 -25.62 -7.04
CA ILE A 521 -21.29 -25.11 -8.36
C ILE A 521 -21.58 -26.28 -9.31
N GLY A 522 -22.81 -26.32 -9.82
CA GLY A 522 -23.27 -27.27 -10.82
C GLY A 522 -23.21 -26.72 -12.25
N SER A 523 -23.85 -27.46 -13.17
CA SER A 523 -23.92 -27.08 -14.59
C SER A 523 -24.54 -25.70 -14.81
N GLY A 524 -24.02 -24.97 -15.80
CA GLY A 524 -24.48 -23.61 -16.10
C GLY A 524 -24.13 -22.57 -15.03
N ASN A 525 -23.17 -22.85 -14.15
CA ASN A 525 -22.78 -22.00 -13.03
C ASN A 525 -23.93 -21.66 -12.09
N THR A 526 -24.77 -22.66 -11.80
CA THR A 526 -25.81 -22.57 -10.77
C THR A 526 -25.32 -23.18 -9.48
N ILE A 527 -25.79 -22.68 -8.34
CA ILE A 527 -25.44 -23.25 -7.04
C ILE A 527 -26.36 -24.44 -6.72
N ASP A 528 -25.77 -25.56 -6.31
CA ASP A 528 -26.48 -26.76 -5.87
C ASP A 528 -25.96 -27.22 -4.50
N LEU A 529 -26.72 -26.84 -3.46
CA LEU A 529 -26.42 -27.17 -2.06
C LEU A 529 -26.71 -28.63 -1.69
N LYS A 530 -27.27 -29.44 -2.61
CA LYS A 530 -27.58 -30.85 -2.38
C LYS A 530 -26.44 -31.78 -2.79
N ARG A 531 -25.43 -31.27 -3.50
CA ARG A 531 -24.22 -32.03 -3.86
C ARG A 531 -23.54 -32.56 -2.60
N GLN A 532 -23.05 -33.80 -2.67
CA GLN A 532 -22.50 -34.50 -1.51
C GLN A 532 -21.25 -33.81 -0.96
N GLU A 533 -20.45 -33.25 -1.85
CA GLU A 533 -19.23 -32.50 -1.59
C GLU A 533 -19.48 -31.03 -1.20
N CYS A 534 -20.72 -30.54 -1.29
CA CYS A 534 -21.03 -29.15 -0.96
C CYS A 534 -21.20 -28.97 0.55
N THR A 535 -20.24 -28.25 1.15
CA THR A 535 -20.21 -27.96 2.59
C THR A 535 -20.68 -26.55 2.93
N LEU A 536 -21.24 -25.81 1.97
CA LEU A 536 -21.80 -24.49 2.26
C LEU A 536 -23.04 -24.58 3.17
N PRO A 537 -23.23 -23.60 4.07
CA PRO A 537 -24.44 -23.47 4.88
C PRO A 537 -25.71 -23.52 4.03
N LYS A 538 -26.75 -24.17 4.58
CA LYS A 538 -28.04 -24.39 3.92
C LYS A 538 -29.13 -23.57 4.63
N PRO A 539 -30.20 -23.14 3.92
CA PRO A 539 -31.33 -22.42 4.49
C PRO A 539 -32.05 -23.15 5.63
#